data_AF-X6N2D5-F1
#
_entry.id   AF-X6N2D5-F1
#
_cell.length_a   1.000
_cell.length_b   1.000
_cell.length_c   1.000
_cell.angle_alpha   90.00
_cell.angle_beta   90.00
_cell.angle_gamma   90.00
#
_symmetry.space_group_name_H-M   'P 1'
#
loop_
_entity.id
_entity.type
_entity.pdbx_description
1 polymer ?
#
loop_
_entity_poly.entity_id
_entity_poly.type
_entity_poly.pdbx_seq_one_letter_code
_entity_poly.pdbx_strand_id
1 'polypeptide(L)'
;MYNFVEGLVSGVYTLWTTGQLPREHLDHPCTRVPYWFEHESKKAKMDNDNDDNDDDGTLLFSSNQKEEVNAVKQIPDWSTPETMVWRSAYKDVATDNKEPLCTFKTEHFAGCLDYLFINQCFRVKSFLEMPWQNNLKCRDDTQEELQHFLDFPSMPNDVFPSDHLPLVVDLYFVPKDV
;
A
#
# COMPACT_ATOMS: atom_id res chain seq x y z
N MET A 1 -11.78 12.53 -11.82
CA MET A 1 -12.53 11.78 -10.77
C MET A 1 -11.50 10.86 -10.14
N TYR A 2 -11.13 11.09 -8.88
CA TYR A 2 -10.15 10.25 -8.20
C TYR A 2 -10.72 8.84 -8.05
N ASN A 3 -9.95 7.82 -8.40
CA ASN A 3 -10.24 6.46 -7.95
C ASN A 3 -9.87 6.39 -6.48
N PHE A 4 -10.77 6.86 -5.62
CA PHE A 4 -10.64 6.67 -4.19
C PHE A 4 -10.92 5.20 -3.92
N VAL A 5 -9.86 4.41 -3.80
CA VAL A 5 -10.03 2.99 -3.48
C VAL A 5 -10.20 2.89 -1.97
N GLU A 6 -11.43 3.08 -1.50
CA GLU A 6 -11.80 2.68 -0.14
C GLU A 6 -11.40 1.21 0.04
N GLY A 7 -10.53 0.93 1.00
CA GLY A 7 -10.25 -0.44 1.42
C GLY A 7 -9.06 -1.15 0.77
N LEU A 8 -8.20 -0.47 0.00
CA LEU A 8 -6.87 -1.04 -0.28
C LEU A 8 -5.96 -0.84 0.94
N VAL A 9 -5.92 -1.86 1.79
CA VAL A 9 -4.93 -1.94 2.87
C VAL A 9 -3.61 -2.41 2.27
N SER A 10 -2.54 -1.65 2.47
CA SER A 10 -1.19 -2.03 2.03
C SER A 10 -0.77 -3.37 2.64
N GLY A 11 -0.23 -4.29 1.85
CA GLY A 11 0.26 -5.57 2.36
C GLY A 11 1.42 -5.41 3.33
N VAL A 12 2.27 -4.40 3.11
CA VAL A 12 3.34 -4.05 4.05
C VAL A 12 2.75 -3.58 5.38
N TYR A 13 1.72 -2.74 5.32
CA TYR A 13 1.01 -2.29 6.52
C TYR A 13 0.35 -3.46 7.27
N THR A 14 -0.37 -4.32 6.57
CA THR A 14 -0.99 -5.52 7.15
C THR A 14 0.07 -6.40 7.82
N LEU A 15 1.16 -6.71 7.12
CA LEU A 15 2.23 -7.55 7.64
C LEU A 15 2.85 -7.00 8.92
N TRP A 16 3.14 -5.69 8.96
CA TRP A 16 3.78 -5.07 10.12
C TRP A 16 2.84 -4.91 11.32
N THR A 17 1.54 -4.71 11.09
CA THR A 17 0.58 -4.42 12.16
C THR A 17 -0.13 -5.64 12.72
N THR A 18 -0.23 -6.73 11.95
CA THR A 18 -0.85 -7.98 12.39
C THR A 18 0.18 -9.10 12.62
N GLY A 19 1.39 -8.94 12.07
CA GLY A 19 2.41 -9.97 12.03
C GLY A 19 2.21 -11.00 10.91
N GLN A 20 1.16 -10.86 10.10
CA GLN A 20 0.80 -11.82 9.06
C GLN A 20 0.29 -11.12 7.79
N LEU A 21 0.65 -11.64 6.63
CA LEU A 21 0.07 -11.27 5.34
C LEU A 21 -0.51 -12.53 4.70
N PRO A 22 -1.84 -12.69 4.76
CA PRO A 22 -2.50 -13.86 4.17
C PRO A 22 -2.23 -13.95 2.68
N ARG A 23 -2.14 -15.18 2.18
CA ARG A 23 -1.94 -15.46 0.75
C ARG A 23 -2.98 -14.83 -0.16
N GLU A 24 -4.21 -14.65 0.30
CA GLU A 24 -5.31 -14.06 -0.47
C GLU A 24 -5.16 -12.54 -0.62
N HIS A 25 -4.23 -11.92 0.10
CA HIS A 25 -3.98 -10.48 0.03
C HIS A 25 -3.43 -10.08 -1.35
N LEU A 26 -3.91 -8.97 -1.90
CA LEU A 26 -3.54 -8.48 -3.24
C LEU A 26 -2.02 -8.22 -3.41
N ASP A 27 -1.39 -7.79 -2.33
CA ASP A 27 0.06 -7.54 -2.29
C ASP A 27 0.91 -8.79 -1.96
N HIS A 28 0.30 -9.94 -1.69
CA HIS A 28 1.05 -11.15 -1.46
C HIS A 28 1.70 -11.63 -2.77
N PRO A 29 2.94 -12.15 -2.78
CA PRO A 29 3.58 -12.58 -4.03
C PRO A 29 2.74 -13.62 -4.81
N CYS A 30 2.03 -14.52 -4.11
CA CYS A 30 1.25 -15.56 -4.78
C CYS A 30 0.04 -15.02 -5.58
N THR A 31 -0.48 -13.83 -5.26
CA THR A 31 -1.54 -13.18 -6.05
C THR A 31 -0.97 -12.36 -7.20
N ARG A 32 0.27 -11.88 -7.08
CA ARG A 32 0.96 -11.14 -8.15
C ARG A 32 1.50 -12.04 -9.25
N VAL A 33 2.00 -13.24 -8.93
CA VAL A 33 2.66 -14.10 -9.93
C VAL A 33 1.76 -14.52 -11.11
N PRO A 34 0.47 -14.89 -10.93
CA PRO A 34 -0.42 -15.18 -12.07
C PRO A 34 -0.54 -14.01 -13.07
N TYR A 35 -0.55 -12.76 -12.57
CA TYR A 35 -0.64 -11.56 -13.39
C TYR A 35 0.54 -11.43 -14.37
N TRP A 36 1.78 -11.70 -13.92
CA TRP A 36 2.97 -11.62 -14.77
C TRP A 36 2.94 -12.64 -15.91
N PHE A 37 2.61 -13.90 -15.60
CA PHE A 37 2.55 -14.97 -16.60
C PHE A 37 1.45 -14.72 -17.65
N GLU A 38 0.28 -14.22 -17.23
CA GLU A 38 -0.82 -13.93 -18.14
C GLU A 38 -0.52 -12.74 -19.07
N HIS A 39 0.15 -11.71 -18.57
CA HIS A 39 0.51 -10.52 -19.37
C HIS A 39 1.66 -10.79 -20.35
N GLU A 40 2.69 -11.54 -19.94
CA GLU A 40 3.78 -11.93 -20.86
C GLU A 40 3.27 -12.83 -21.98
N SER A 41 2.39 -13.79 -21.65
CA SER A 41 1.78 -14.68 -22.65
C SER A 41 0.93 -13.92 -23.69
N LYS A 42 0.27 -12.83 -23.29
CA LYS A 42 -0.51 -11.98 -24.20
C LYS A 42 0.38 -11.09 -25.07
N LYS A 43 1.48 -10.57 -24.50
CA LYS A 43 2.45 -9.73 -25.24
C LYS A 43 3.17 -10.55 -26.32
N ALA A 44 3.58 -11.77 -26.01
CA ALA A 44 4.19 -12.69 -26.97
C ALA A 44 3.26 -13.06 -28.15
N LYS A 45 1.94 -13.08 -27.95
CA LYS A 45 0.97 -13.30 -29.05
C LYS A 45 0.85 -12.08 -29.97
N MET A 46 0.77 -10.87 -29.40
CA MET A 46 0.65 -9.64 -30.18
C MET A 46 1.89 -9.35 -31.03
N ASP A 47 3.08 -9.74 -30.58
CA ASP A 47 4.31 -9.55 -31.35
C ASP A 47 4.45 -10.56 -32.52
N ASN A 48 3.76 -11.70 -32.45
CA ASN A 48 3.76 -12.73 -33.51
C ASN A 48 2.68 -12.52 -34.59
N ASP A 49 1.62 -11.74 -34.31
CA ASP A 49 0.52 -11.49 -35.26
C ASP A 49 0.89 -10.50 -36.40
N ASN A 50 2.16 -10.07 -36.51
CA ASN A 50 2.67 -9.23 -37.59
C ASN A 50 3.49 -9.99 -38.66
N ASP A 51 3.54 -11.32 -38.60
CA ASP A 51 4.22 -12.15 -39.60
C ASP A 51 3.20 -13.13 -40.19
N ASP A 52 2.76 -12.88 -41.43
CA ASP A 52 1.73 -13.61 -42.19
C ASP A 52 2.19 -15.04 -42.57
N ASN A 53 2.50 -15.89 -41.59
CA ASN A 53 2.81 -17.29 -41.81
C ASN A 53 1.76 -18.19 -41.15
N ASP A 54 0.97 -18.84 -42.01
CA ASP A 54 0.01 -19.92 -41.71
C ASP A 54 0.73 -21.16 -41.14
N ASP A 55 1.22 -21.10 -39.91
CA ASP A 55 1.67 -22.27 -39.16
C ASP A 55 0.70 -22.54 -38.00
N ASP A 56 0.27 -23.80 -37.91
CA ASP A 56 -0.65 -24.36 -36.91
C ASP A 56 0.07 -24.44 -35.54
N GLY A 57 0.41 -23.27 -35.02
CA GLY A 57 1.14 -23.03 -33.80
C GLY A 57 0.27 -23.28 -32.58
N THR A 58 -0.02 -24.56 -32.32
CA THR A 58 -0.41 -25.01 -30.98
C THR A 58 0.71 -24.57 -30.03
N LEU A 59 0.51 -23.42 -29.37
CA LEU A 59 1.43 -22.87 -28.37
C LEU A 59 1.69 -23.95 -27.32
N LEU A 60 2.83 -24.61 -27.46
CA LEU A 60 3.42 -25.49 -26.48
C LEU A 60 3.71 -24.65 -25.24
N PHE A 61 2.73 -24.57 -24.34
CA PHE A 61 2.99 -24.22 -22.95
C PHE A 61 4.05 -25.21 -22.46
N SER A 62 5.29 -24.73 -22.36
CA SER A 62 6.39 -25.59 -21.94
C SER A 62 6.06 -26.19 -20.58
N SER A 63 6.39 -27.46 -20.39
CA SER A 63 6.20 -28.17 -19.12
C SER A 63 6.77 -27.42 -17.91
N ASN A 64 7.81 -26.61 -18.12
CA ASN A 64 8.46 -25.79 -17.11
C ASN A 64 7.52 -24.71 -16.50
N GLN A 65 6.63 -24.11 -17.30
CA GLN A 65 5.71 -23.07 -16.79
C GLN A 65 4.60 -23.66 -15.90
N LYS A 66 4.16 -24.91 -16.17
CA LYS A 66 3.19 -25.59 -15.30
C LYS A 66 3.77 -25.95 -13.94
N GLU A 67 5.07 -26.28 -13.88
CA GLU A 67 5.77 -26.54 -12.62
C GLU A 67 5.94 -25.24 -11.82
N GLU A 68 6.30 -24.12 -12.46
CA GLU A 68 6.42 -22.82 -11.81
C GLU A 68 5.10 -22.32 -11.21
N VAL A 69 3.99 -22.40 -11.95
CA VAL A 69 2.66 -22.02 -11.44
C VAL A 69 2.23 -22.89 -10.26
N ASN A 70 2.61 -24.17 -10.24
CA ASN A 70 2.36 -25.06 -9.10
C ASN A 70 3.27 -24.76 -7.90
N ALA A 71 4.52 -24.37 -8.12
CA ALA A 71 5.44 -23.96 -7.06
C ALA A 71 4.97 -22.68 -6.35
N VAL A 72 4.40 -21.73 -7.10
CA VAL A 72 3.85 -20.48 -6.56
C VAL A 72 2.65 -20.73 -5.64
N LYS A 73 1.87 -21.77 -5.89
CA LYS A 73 0.78 -22.20 -5.00
C LYS A 73 1.27 -22.81 -3.69
N GLN A 74 2.57 -23.05 -3.53
CA GLN A 74 3.17 -23.57 -2.29
C GLN A 74 3.74 -22.47 -1.40
N ILE A 75 3.74 -21.20 -1.83
CA ILE A 75 4.22 -20.08 -0.99
C ILE A 75 3.26 -19.94 0.20
N PRO A 76 3.74 -20.10 1.46
CA PRO A 76 2.91 -19.96 2.65
C PRO A 76 2.55 -18.50 2.91
N ASP A 77 1.67 -18.26 3.89
CA ASP A 77 1.46 -16.92 4.42
C ASP A 77 2.80 -16.30 4.86
N TRP A 78 2.95 -15.01 4.62
CA TRP A 78 4.10 -14.28 5.13
C TRP A 78 3.84 -13.91 6.58
N SER A 79 4.85 -14.05 7.42
CA SER A 79 4.77 -13.66 8.83
C SER A 79 6.04 -12.97 9.30
N THR A 80 5.88 -12.12 10.30
CA THR A 80 6.99 -11.58 11.09
C THR A 80 7.00 -12.25 12.46
N PRO A 81 8.13 -12.25 13.18
CA PRO A 81 8.15 -12.70 14.57
C PRO A 81 7.09 -11.96 15.40
N GLU A 82 6.44 -12.63 16.35
CA GLU A 82 5.44 -11.99 17.24
C GLU A 82 6.02 -10.78 18.00
N THR A 83 7.33 -10.77 18.23
CA THR A 83 8.06 -9.66 18.83
C THR A 83 8.20 -8.43 17.92
N MET A 84 7.76 -8.55 16.66
CA MET A 84 7.90 -7.55 15.60
C MET A 84 6.54 -7.06 15.06
N VAL A 85 5.47 -7.27 15.82
CA VAL A 85 4.18 -6.61 15.57
C VAL A 85 4.28 -5.17 16.04
N TRP A 86 4.26 -4.25 15.07
CA TRP A 86 4.43 -2.82 15.30
C TRP A 86 3.13 -2.07 15.05
N ARG A 87 3.04 -0.85 15.58
CA ARG A 87 1.86 0.01 15.45
C ARG A 87 2.22 1.19 14.55
N SER A 88 1.27 1.69 13.77
CA SER A 88 1.46 2.96 13.06
C SER A 88 1.44 4.11 14.07
N ALA A 89 2.46 4.96 14.03
CA ALA A 89 2.57 6.12 14.89
C ALA A 89 1.43 7.13 14.65
N TYR A 90 1.01 7.32 13.40
CA TYR A 90 -0.06 8.27 13.07
C TYR A 90 -1.42 7.78 13.57
N LYS A 91 -1.74 6.50 13.31
CA LYS A 91 -2.97 5.88 13.82
C LYS A 91 -3.04 5.83 15.34
N ASP A 92 -1.91 5.63 16.03
CA ASP A 92 -1.84 5.57 17.49
C ASP A 92 -2.29 6.88 18.18
N VAL A 93 -2.15 8.02 17.51
CA VAL A 93 -2.47 9.35 18.05
C VAL A 93 -3.63 10.06 17.36
N ALA A 94 -4.10 9.53 16.23
CA ALA A 94 -5.29 10.02 15.57
C ALA A 94 -6.50 9.87 16.50
N THR A 95 -7.32 10.92 16.61
CA THR A 95 -8.48 10.94 17.51
C THR A 95 -9.52 9.87 17.17
N ASP A 96 -9.57 9.45 15.91
CA ASP A 96 -10.47 8.43 15.38
C ASP A 96 -9.79 7.08 15.15
N ASN A 97 -8.51 6.93 15.54
CA ASN A 97 -7.70 5.74 15.35
C ASN A 97 -7.63 5.29 13.87
N LYS A 98 -7.50 6.27 12.95
CA LYS A 98 -7.31 6.02 11.51
C LYS A 98 -5.96 6.53 11.01
N GLU A 99 -5.53 5.97 9.89
CA GLU A 99 -4.41 6.54 9.12
C GLU A 99 -4.85 7.81 8.39
N PRO A 100 -3.92 8.69 8.00
CA PRO A 100 -4.21 9.80 7.11
C PRO A 100 -4.92 9.35 5.82
N LEU A 101 -5.82 10.19 5.28
CA LEU A 101 -6.48 9.92 4.01
C LEU A 101 -5.48 9.75 2.85
N CYS A 102 -4.37 10.49 2.87
CA CYS A 102 -3.23 10.22 2.02
C CYS A 102 -1.90 10.61 2.64
N THR A 103 -0.82 10.11 2.04
CA THR A 103 0.55 10.63 2.17
C THR A 103 1.14 10.92 0.80
N PHE A 104 0.51 10.41 -0.26
CA PHE A 104 0.84 10.63 -1.67
C PHE A 104 -0.38 11.18 -2.40
N LYS A 105 -0.18 12.19 -3.27
CA LYS A 105 -1.26 12.70 -4.13
C LYS A 105 -0.74 13.26 -5.44
N THR A 106 -1.22 12.73 -6.56
CA THR A 106 -1.03 13.22 -7.93
C THR A 106 -2.41 13.51 -8.55
N GLU A 107 -2.47 13.95 -9.81
CA GLU A 107 -3.74 14.15 -10.52
C GLU A 107 -4.56 12.87 -10.72
N HIS A 108 -3.91 11.71 -10.69
CA HIS A 108 -4.54 10.43 -11.03
C HIS A 108 -4.75 9.51 -9.83
N PHE A 109 -3.94 9.68 -8.78
CA PHE A 109 -3.94 8.78 -7.64
C PHE A 109 -3.66 9.53 -6.34
N ALA A 110 -4.36 9.15 -5.28
CA ALA A 110 -4.12 9.61 -3.93
C ALA A 110 -4.27 8.42 -2.97
N GLY A 111 -3.38 8.31 -1.99
CA GLY A 111 -3.46 7.25 -1.00
C GLY A 111 -2.44 7.39 0.12
N CYS A 112 -2.67 6.68 1.23
CA CYS A 112 -1.72 6.54 2.33
C CYS A 112 -0.73 5.42 1.98
N LEU A 113 0.48 5.80 1.56
CA LEU A 113 1.52 4.86 1.13
C LEU A 113 2.72 4.81 2.08
N ASP A 114 2.88 5.85 2.89
CA ASP A 114 3.99 6.02 3.80
C ASP A 114 3.53 5.77 5.23
N TYR A 115 4.35 5.11 6.02
CA TYR A 115 4.04 4.76 7.40
C TYR A 115 5.27 4.91 8.29
N LEU A 116 5.06 5.34 9.52
CA LEU A 116 6.05 5.27 10.59
C LEU A 116 5.61 4.23 11.61
N PHE A 117 6.30 3.10 11.65
CA PHE A 117 6.00 2.02 12.58
C PHE A 117 6.80 2.16 13.88
N ILE A 118 6.13 1.94 15.01
CA ILE A 118 6.73 1.97 16.35
C ILE A 118 6.38 0.70 17.12
N ASN A 119 7.34 0.21 17.92
CA ASN A 119 7.13 -0.92 18.82
C ASN A 119 6.63 -0.47 20.21
N GLN A 120 6.44 -1.41 21.13
CA GLN A 120 5.93 -1.08 22.48
C GLN A 120 6.89 -0.25 23.35
N CYS A 121 8.15 -0.12 22.97
CA CYS A 121 9.14 0.68 23.71
C CYS A 121 9.10 2.17 23.34
N PHE A 122 8.20 2.57 22.44
CA PHE A 122 8.01 3.96 22.08
C PHE A 122 6.55 4.36 22.25
N ARG A 123 6.36 5.67 22.42
CA ARG A 123 5.07 6.33 22.43
C ARG A 123 5.22 7.64 21.69
N VAL A 124 4.14 8.06 21.04
CA VAL A 124 4.10 9.29 20.28
C VAL A 124 3.73 10.43 21.21
N LYS A 125 4.57 11.46 21.26
CA LYS A 125 4.34 12.68 22.05
C LYS A 125 3.53 13.70 21.26
N SER A 126 3.91 13.90 20.01
CA SER A 126 3.32 14.84 19.06
C SER A 126 3.59 14.34 17.64
N PHE A 127 2.81 14.81 16.69
CA PHE A 127 3.00 14.52 15.28
C PHE A 127 2.66 15.74 14.43
N LEU A 128 3.21 15.78 13.22
CA LEU A 128 2.86 16.77 12.22
C LEU A 128 1.57 16.35 11.52
N GLU A 129 0.53 17.15 11.68
CA GLU A 129 -0.76 16.95 11.03
C GLU A 129 -0.66 17.18 9.53
N MET A 130 -1.56 16.53 8.78
CA MET A 130 -1.60 16.70 7.34
C MET A 130 -2.08 18.10 6.97
N PRO A 131 -1.59 18.69 5.86
CA PRO A 131 -1.90 20.08 5.52
C PRO A 131 -3.41 20.42 5.44
N TRP A 132 -4.26 19.47 5.01
CA TRP A 132 -5.71 19.67 4.93
C TRP A 132 -6.41 19.65 6.30
N GLN A 133 -5.77 19.10 7.34
CA GLN A 133 -6.34 18.98 8.68
C GLN A 133 -6.24 20.28 9.50
N ASN A 134 -5.34 21.20 9.11
CA ASN A 134 -5.03 22.43 9.87
C ASN A 134 -6.21 23.40 10.06
N ASN A 135 -7.29 23.26 9.28
CA ASN A 135 -8.44 24.17 9.30
C ASN A 135 -9.78 23.48 9.61
N LEU A 136 -9.76 22.23 10.07
CA LEU A 136 -10.99 21.53 10.44
C LEU A 136 -11.59 22.15 11.69
N LYS A 137 -12.89 22.50 11.63
CA LYS A 137 -13.61 23.05 12.79
C LYS A 137 -13.95 21.96 13.79
N CYS A 138 -14.23 20.75 13.31
CA CYS A 138 -14.50 19.58 14.11
C CYS A 138 -13.81 18.35 13.51
N ARG A 139 -12.97 17.66 14.29
CA ARG A 139 -12.26 16.45 13.84
C ARG A 139 -13.15 15.22 13.73
N ASP A 140 -14.34 15.27 14.32
CA ASP A 140 -15.30 14.18 14.25
C ASP A 140 -16.21 14.27 13.01
N ASP A 141 -16.15 15.38 12.26
CA ASP A 141 -16.90 15.55 11.02
C ASP A 141 -16.11 14.97 9.83
N THR A 142 -16.34 13.68 9.59
CA THR A 142 -15.70 12.94 8.49
C THR A 142 -16.01 13.55 7.11
N GLN A 143 -17.10 14.29 6.97
CA GLN A 143 -17.48 14.92 5.71
C GLN A 143 -16.70 16.23 5.49
N GLU A 144 -16.50 17.02 6.55
CA GLU A 144 -15.62 18.21 6.50
C GLU A 144 -14.19 17.82 6.13
N GLU A 145 -13.63 16.78 6.78
CA GLU A 145 -12.29 16.29 6.48
C GLU A 145 -12.15 15.81 5.03
N LEU A 146 -13.11 15.01 4.56
CA LEU A 146 -13.10 14.51 3.18
C LEU A 146 -13.15 15.66 2.17
N GLN A 147 -13.96 16.68 2.41
CA GLN A 147 -14.05 17.84 1.52
C GLN A 147 -12.72 18.62 1.47
N HIS A 148 -12.14 18.92 2.63
CA HIS A 148 -10.83 19.58 2.71
C HIS A 148 -9.73 18.77 2.01
N PHE A 149 -9.76 17.44 2.14
CA PHE A 149 -8.85 16.56 1.43
C PHE A 149 -9.07 16.59 -0.09
N LEU A 150 -10.32 16.61 -0.57
CA LEU A 150 -10.62 16.69 -2.00
C LEU A 150 -10.11 18.01 -2.59
N ASP A 151 -10.23 19.11 -1.85
CA ASP A 151 -9.78 20.45 -2.23
C ASP A 151 -8.25 20.61 -2.13
N PHE A 152 -7.55 19.73 -1.41
CA PHE A 152 -6.10 19.73 -1.33
C PHE A 152 -5.48 19.47 -2.73
N PRO A 153 -4.56 20.30 -3.23
CA PRO A 153 -4.06 20.16 -4.60
C PRO A 153 -3.22 18.90 -4.79
N SER A 154 -3.15 18.43 -6.03
CA SER A 154 -2.18 17.42 -6.45
C SER A 154 -0.75 17.91 -6.24
N MET A 155 0.17 16.99 -6.00
CA MET A 155 1.59 17.23 -5.79
C MET A 155 2.43 16.42 -6.79
N PRO A 156 3.67 16.85 -7.11
CA PRO A 156 4.30 18.10 -6.69
C PRO A 156 3.63 19.34 -7.31
N ASN A 157 3.83 20.52 -6.72
CA ASN A 157 3.40 21.83 -7.20
C ASN A 157 4.30 22.95 -6.63
N ASP A 158 3.95 24.22 -6.86
CA ASP A 158 4.76 25.39 -6.42
C ASP A 158 4.95 25.48 -4.89
N VAL A 159 4.08 24.82 -4.10
CA VAL A 159 4.12 24.80 -2.63
C VAL A 159 4.74 23.50 -2.11
N PHE A 160 4.42 22.36 -2.74
CA PHE A 160 4.86 21.03 -2.33
C PHE A 160 5.83 20.45 -3.38
N PRO A 161 7.15 20.40 -3.11
CA PRO A 161 8.15 20.02 -4.11
C PRO A 161 8.23 18.50 -4.37
N SER A 162 7.44 17.69 -3.66
CA SER A 162 7.40 16.22 -3.72
C SER A 162 5.95 15.79 -3.85
N ASP A 163 5.68 14.68 -4.53
CA ASP A 163 4.38 14.01 -4.58
C ASP A 163 4.01 13.27 -3.27
N HIS A 164 5.00 13.08 -2.39
CA HIS A 164 4.83 12.58 -1.02
C HIS A 164 4.90 13.70 0.03
N LEU A 165 4.03 13.59 1.05
CA LEU A 165 4.05 14.42 2.25
C LEU A 165 4.99 13.84 3.31
N PRO A 166 5.73 14.70 4.03
CA PRO A 166 6.59 14.25 5.10
C PRO A 166 5.76 13.75 6.30
N LEU A 167 6.14 12.59 6.82
CA LEU A 167 5.66 12.11 8.11
C LEU A 167 6.66 12.52 9.20
N VAL A 168 6.17 13.18 10.25
CA VAL A 168 7.02 13.66 11.35
C VAL A 168 6.33 13.36 12.68
N VAL A 169 7.07 12.70 13.57
CA VAL A 169 6.60 12.35 14.92
C VAL A 169 7.69 12.64 15.93
N ASP A 170 7.29 13.16 17.08
CA ASP A 170 8.12 13.21 18.27
C ASP A 170 7.84 11.96 19.10
N LEU A 171 8.89 11.21 19.44
CA LEU A 171 8.77 9.97 20.22
C LEU A 171 9.38 10.13 21.61
N TYR A 172 8.80 9.43 22.58
CA TYR A 172 9.46 9.17 23.85
C TYR A 172 9.70 7.68 24.04
N PHE A 173 10.88 7.34 24.56
CA PHE A 173 11.26 5.97 24.86
C PHE A 173 10.65 5.54 26.21
N VAL A 174 10.04 4.36 26.21
CA VAL A 174 9.48 3.69 27.39
C VAL A 174 10.20 2.36 27.51
N PRO A 175 11.16 2.22 28.45
CA PRO A 175 11.81 0.94 28.70
C PRO A 175 10.77 -0.13 29.03
N LYS A 176 11.02 -1.38 28.61
CA LYS A 176 10.27 -2.50 29.18
C LYS A 176 10.68 -2.62 30.64
N ASP A 177 9.69 -2.75 31.53
CA ASP A 177 9.96 -3.28 32.86
C ASP A 177 10.55 -4.68 32.66
N VAL A 178 11.83 -4.84 33.01
CA VAL A 178 12.57 -6.11 32.94
C VAL A 178 12.26 -6.94 34.17
#